data_AF-A0A9D1VD20-F1
#
_entry.id   AF-A0A9D1VD20-F1
#
_cell.length_a   1.000
_cell.length_b   1.000
_cell.length_c   1.000
_cell.angle_alpha   90.00
_cell.angle_beta   90.00
_cell.angle_gamma   90.00
#
_symmetry.space_group_name_H-M   'P 1'
#
loop_
_entity.id
_entity.type
_entity.pdbx_description
1 polymer ?
#
loop_
_entity_poly.entity_id
_entity_poly.type
_entity_poly.pdbx_seq_one_letter_code
_entity_poly.pdbx_strand_id
1 'polypeptide(L)' 'MLILAVESSCDETAVAVEEDGRRVLADKIASQADMHAVYGGVVPEIASRKHVEVISQLAEA' A
#
# COMPACT_ATOMS: atom_id res chain seq x y z
N MET A 1 -9.44 11.22 -17.07
CA MET A 1 -8.06 10.66 -17.07
C MET A 1 -8.00 9.59 -16.01
N LEU A 2 -7.49 8.40 -16.35
CA LEU A 2 -7.27 7.35 -15.37
C LEU A 2 -5.89 7.53 -14.71
N ILE A 3 -5.84 7.45 -13.38
CA ILE A 3 -4.63 7.60 -12.57
C ILE A 3 -4.44 6.31 -11.78
N LEU A 4 -3.24 5.72 -11.85
CA LEU A 4 -2.81 4.67 -10.94
C LEU A 4 -2.06 5.32 -9.77
N ALA A 5 -2.68 5.34 -8.59
CA ALA A 5 -2.10 5.86 -7.37
C ALA A 5 -1.43 4.72 -6.59
N VAL A 6 -0.26 5.01 -6.00
CA VAL A 6 0.49 4.11 -5.13
C VAL A 6 0.81 4.86 -3.85
N GLU A 7 0.59 4.20 -2.70
CA GLU A 7 1.05 4.71 -1.41
C GLU A 7 1.86 3.66 -0.65
N SER A 8 3.02 4.08 -0.15
CA SER A 8 4.02 3.26 0.57
C SER A 8 4.87 4.12 1.52
N SER A 9 4.28 5.13 2.16
CA SER A 9 5.01 6.08 3.00
C SER A 9 5.36 5.58 4.40
N CYS A 10 4.56 4.66 4.97
CA CYS A 10 4.72 4.13 6.33
C CYS A 10 4.66 2.60 6.37
N ASP A 11 3.54 2.00 6.79
CA ASP A 11 3.39 0.55 6.96
C ASP A 11 2.18 -0.04 6.20
N GLU A 12 1.44 0.79 5.49
CA GLU A 12 0.49 0.38 4.46
C GLU A 12 1.12 0.40 3.06
N THR A 13 0.81 -0.62 2.26
CA THR A 13 0.98 -0.57 0.80
C THR A 13 -0.40 -0.50 0.18
N ALA A 14 -0.67 0.55 -0.60
CA ALA A 14 -1.96 0.71 -1.26
C ALA A 14 -1.77 1.01 -2.75
N VAL A 15 -2.70 0.49 -3.56
CA VAL A 15 -2.81 0.78 -4.99
C VAL A 15 -4.27 1.12 -5.29
N ALA A 16 -4.51 2.19 -6.03
CA ALA A 16 -5.84 2.59 -6.45
C ALA A 16 -5.86 3.05 -7.90
N VAL A 17 -6.99 2.83 -8.58
CA VAL A 17 -7.30 3.42 -9.88
C VAL A 17 -8.35 4.51 -9.65
N GLU A 18 -8.05 5.73 -10.08
CA GLU A 18 -8.95 6.88 -9.94
C GLU A 18 -9.25 7.54 -11.28
N GLU A 19 -10.43 8.14 -11.37
CA GLU A 19 -10.86 9.00 -12.48
C GLU A 19 -10.68 10.48 -12.06
N ASP A 20 -9.83 11.19 -12.81
CA ASP A 20 -9.56 12.63 -12.70
C ASP A 20 -9.13 13.09 -11.30
N GLY A 21 -8.53 12.20 -10.51
CA GLY A 21 -8.07 12.47 -9.14
C GLY A 21 -9.21 12.85 -8.18
N ARG A 22 -10.44 12.47 -8.51
CA ARG A 22 -11.66 12.86 -7.77
C ARG A 22 -12.55 11.68 -7.41
N ARG A 23 -12.46 10.60 -8.18
CA ARG A 23 -13.31 9.42 -7.98
C ARG A 23 -12.44 8.17 -7.98
N VAL A 24 -12.42 7.47 -6.86
CA VAL A 24 -11.83 6.13 -6.77
C VAL A 24 -12.73 5.15 -7.52
N LEU A 25 -12.13 4.38 -8.43
CA LEU A 25 -12.79 3.32 -9.19
C LEU A 25 -12.52 1.93 -8.57
N ALA A 26 -11.32 1.72 -8.05
CA ALA A 26 -10.92 0.53 -7.32
C ALA A 26 -9.71 0.84 -6.42
N ASP A 27 -9.59 0.13 -5.30
CA ASP A 27 -8.44 0.20 -4.40
C ASP A 27 -8.15 -1.16 -3.75
N LYS A 28 -6.88 -1.40 -3.42
CA LYS A 28 -6.42 -2.54 -2.63
C LYS A 28 -5.38 -2.04 -1.62
N ILE A 29 -5.45 -2.54 -0.39
CA ILE A 29 -4.57 -2.14 0.71
C ILE A 29 -4.03 -3.39 1.42
N ALA A 30 -2.72 -3.41 1.66
CA ALA A 30 -2.05 -4.37 2.53
C ALA A 30 -1.45 -3.62 3.73
N SER A 31 -1.98 -3.87 4.93
CA SER A 31 -1.46 -3.30 6.18
C SER A 31 -0.45 -4.24 6.84
N GLN A 32 0.56 -3.66 7.47
CA GLN A 32 1.57 -4.37 8.26
C GLN A 32 1.41 -4.15 9.76
N ALA A 33 0.31 -3.53 10.22
CA ALA A 33 0.11 -3.15 11.62
C ALA A 33 0.29 -4.34 12.60
N ASP A 34 -0.31 -5.50 12.28
CA ASP A 34 -0.17 -6.71 13.10
C ASP A 34 1.26 -7.22 13.18
N MET A 35 2.03 -7.05 12.10
CA MET A 35 3.45 -7.40 12.05
C MET A 35 4.29 -6.45 12.90
N HIS A 36 3.98 -5.15 12.89
CA HIS A 36 4.72 -4.16 13.68
C HIS A 36 4.30 -4.14 15.16
N ALA A 37 3.10 -4.63 15.49
CA ALA A 37 2.58 -4.70 16.85
C ALA A 37 3.52 -5.48 17.80
N VAL A 38 4.18 -6.55 17.33
CA VAL A 38 5.12 -7.33 18.16
C VAL A 38 6.40 -6.57 18.51
N TYR A 39 6.73 -5.52 17.78
CA TYR A 39 7.88 -4.66 18.02
C TYR A 39 7.52 -3.38 18.80
N GLY A 40 6.23 -3.13 19.05
CA GLY A 40 5.75 -1.93 19.72
C GLY A 40 5.79 -0.67 18.85
N GLY A 41 5.96 -0.82 17.53
CA GLY A 41 6.02 0.29 16.57
C GLY A 41 6.58 -0.15 15.22
N VAL A 42 6.47 0.73 14.22
CA VAL A 42 6.95 0.47 12.87
C VAL A 42 8.46 0.27 12.87
N VAL A 43 8.92 -0.85 12.33
CA VAL A 43 10.33 -1.13 12.05
C VAL A 43 10.61 -0.78 10.58
N PRO A 44 11.34 0.32 10.28
CA PRO A 44 11.43 0.86 8.91
C PRO A 44 11.97 -0.13 7.87
N GLU A 45 12.97 -0.95 8.24
CA GLU A 45 13.54 -1.96 7.32
C GLU A 45 12.54 -3.07 6.99
N ILE A 46 11.72 -3.50 7.96
CA ILE A 46 10.67 -4.50 7.72
C ILE A 46 9.59 -3.89 6.82
N ALA A 47 9.22 -2.63 7.06
CA ALA A 47 8.22 -1.95 6.26
C ALA A 47 8.62 -1.81 4.80
N SER A 48 9.85 -1.34 4.56
CA SER A 48 10.45 -1.24 3.22
C SER A 48 10.37 -2.56 2.46
N ARG A 49 10.76 -3.68 3.09
CA ARG A 49 10.72 -5.02 2.46
C ARG A 49 9.30 -5.45 2.14
N LYS A 50 8.36 -5.21 3.07
CA LYS A 50 6.96 -5.62 2.89
C LYS A 50 6.28 -4.86 1.75
N HIS A 51 6.59 -3.57 1.55
CA HIS A 51 6.10 -2.85 0.38
C HIS A 51 6.53 -3.52 -0.93
N VAL A 52 7.81 -3.89 -1.06
CA VAL A 52 8.36 -4.55 -2.26
C VAL A 52 7.71 -5.91 -2.52
N GLU A 53 7.41 -6.67 -1.47
CA GLU A 53 6.79 -8.00 -1.61
C GLU A 53 5.37 -7.97 -2.18
N VAL A 54 4.58 -6.92 -1.88
CA VAL A 54 3.13 -6.90 -2.18
C VAL A 54 2.72 -5.91 -3.26
N ILE A 55 3.53 -4.88 -3.55
CA ILE A 55 3.11 -3.77 -4.44
C ILE A 55 2.64 -4.24 -5.84
N SER A 56 3.32 -5.22 -6.44
CA SER A 56 2.91 -5.76 -7.74
C SER A 56 1.59 -6.51 -7.66
N GLN A 57 1.39 -7.29 -6.59
CA GLN A 57 0.18 -8.08 -6.37
C GLN A 57 -1.04 -7.18 -6.19
N LEU A 58 -0.87 -6.03 -5.55
CA LEU A 58 -1.95 -5.03 -5.38
C LEU A 58 -2.31 -4.33 -6.69
N ALA A 59 -1.42 -4.30 -7.68
CA ALA A 59 -1.69 -3.71 -8.99
C ALA A 59 -2.31 -4.70 -10.00
N GLU A 60 -2.37 -5.99 -9.67
CA GLU A 60 -3.02 -7.01 -10.50
C GLU A 60 -4.55 -6.95 -10.37
N ALA A 61 -5.25 -7.50 -11.38
CA ALA A 61 -6.72 -7.50 -11.45
C ALA A 61 -7.35 -8.41 -10.38
#